data_AF-A0A418RRW6-F1
#
_entry.id   AF-A0A418RRW6-F1
#
_cell.length_a   1.000
_cell.length_b   1.000
_cell.length_c   1.000
_cell.angle_alpha   90.00
_cell.angle_beta   90.00
_cell.angle_gamma   90.00
#
_symmetry.space_group_name_H-M   'P 1'
#
loop_
_entity.id
_entity.type
_entity.pdbx_description
1 polymer ?
#
loop_
_entity_poly.entity_id
_entity_poly.type
_entity_poly.pdbx_seq_one_letter_code
_entity_poly.pdbx_strand_id
1 'polypeptide(L)'
;KQEHELETHFDKWVYFLKHLEDFDHIPTILNEPIFTKGFEIASVAHLNADQYDAYIKSVLSYNEAKAVLDTAYQDGKLEGKLEGKLDEKYEVAKSMLNKGFDISLIADITKLSEQDIKALLS
;
A
#
# COMPACT_ATOMS: atom_id res chain seq x y z
N LYS A 1 10.57 30.69 17.35
CA LYS A 1 11.30 31.52 18.34
C LYS A 1 12.29 32.36 17.56
N GLN A 2 12.38 33.65 17.85
CA GLN A 2 13.34 34.52 17.18
C GLN A 2 14.72 34.43 17.88
N GLU A 3 15.77 34.89 17.19
CA GLU A 3 17.19 34.75 17.55
C GLU A 3 17.53 35.22 18.98
N HIS A 4 16.72 36.11 19.57
CA HIS A 4 16.91 36.69 20.90
C HIS A 4 16.25 35.90 22.05
N GLU A 5 15.59 34.76 21.78
CA GLU A 5 14.92 33.93 22.80
C GLU A 5 15.66 32.62 23.13
N LEU A 6 16.89 32.44 22.63
CA LEU A 6 17.69 31.23 22.82
C LEU A 6 18.50 31.29 24.13
N GLU A 7 17.82 31.24 25.27
CA GLU A 7 18.47 31.32 26.60
C GLU A 7 19.17 30.01 27.02
N THR A 8 18.74 28.85 26.50
CA THR A 8 19.26 27.55 26.93
C THR A 8 19.89 26.75 25.78
N HIS A 9 20.86 25.89 26.12
CA HIS A 9 21.50 24.98 25.16
C HIS A 9 20.46 24.06 24.47
N PHE A 10 19.35 23.74 25.16
CA PHE A 10 18.24 22.98 24.61
C PHE A 10 17.47 23.78 23.54
N ASP A 11 17.19 25.07 23.77
CA ASP A 11 16.54 25.92 22.77
C ASP A 11 17.39 26.04 21.49
N LYS A 12 18.73 26.09 21.64
CA LYS A 12 19.67 26.08 20.52
C LYS A 12 19.59 24.78 19.71
N TRP A 13 19.46 23.61 20.36
CA TRP A 13 19.24 22.33 19.68
C TRP A 13 17.90 22.26 18.95
N VAL A 14 16.82 22.74 19.57
CA VAL A 14 15.49 22.75 18.94
C VAL A 14 15.48 23.70 17.73
N TYR A 15 16.16 24.84 17.81
CA TYR A 15 16.31 25.77 16.70
C TYR A 15 17.16 25.18 15.58
N PHE A 16 18.29 24.54 15.91
CA PHE A 16 19.15 23.86 14.95
C PHE A 16 18.42 22.76 14.16
N LEU A 17 17.65 21.91 14.84
CA LEU A 17 16.88 20.84 14.18
C LEU A 17 15.70 21.35 13.35
N LYS A 18 15.07 22.45 13.75
CA LYS A 18 13.91 23.02 13.03
C LYS A 18 14.28 23.75 11.73
N HIS A 19 15.49 24.29 11.66
CA HIS A 19 15.96 25.09 10.53
C HIS A 19 17.08 24.40 9.74
N LEU A 20 17.27 23.08 9.98
CA LEU A 20 18.35 22.29 9.40
C LEU A 20 18.35 22.28 7.86
N GLU A 21 17.16 22.30 7.26
CA GLU A 21 16.94 22.35 5.82
C GLU A 21 17.22 23.73 5.21
N ASP A 22 17.10 24.80 6.01
CA ASP A 22 17.23 26.19 5.57
C ASP A 22 18.66 26.75 5.75
N PHE A 23 19.58 25.99 6.37
CA PHE A 23 20.92 26.48 6.69
C PHE A 23 21.93 26.25 5.57
N ASP A 24 22.26 27.30 4.82
CA ASP A 24 23.42 27.33 3.90
C ASP A 24 24.77 27.48 4.65
N HIS A 25 24.74 28.02 5.86
CA HIS A 25 25.91 28.24 6.71
C HIS A 25 25.50 28.23 8.19
N ILE A 26 26.42 27.85 9.08
CA ILE A 26 26.16 27.79 10.52
C ILE A 26 25.96 29.22 11.06
N PRO A 27 24.78 29.56 11.61
CA PRO A 27 24.56 30.87 12.21
C PRO A 27 25.51 31.10 13.39
N THR A 28 25.96 32.34 13.57
CA THR A 28 26.98 32.71 14.58
C THR A 28 26.60 32.31 16.01
N ILE A 29 25.30 32.25 16.33
CA ILE A 29 24.78 31.85 17.65
C ILE A 29 24.95 30.35 17.97
N LEU A 30 25.18 29.54 16.93
CA LEU A 30 25.41 28.09 16.97
C LEU A 30 26.87 27.74 16.62
N ASN A 31 27.78 28.72 16.61
CA ASN A 31 29.21 28.50 16.36
C ASN A 31 29.93 27.89 17.57
N GLU A 32 29.44 26.73 18.01
CA GLU A 32 30.05 25.91 19.05
C GLU A 32 30.48 24.56 18.45
N PRO A 33 31.60 23.95 18.89
CA PRO A 33 32.16 22.74 18.29
C PRO A 33 31.17 21.56 18.19
N ILE A 34 30.20 21.50 19.10
CA ILE A 34 29.19 20.44 19.13
C ILE A 34 28.17 20.57 17.99
N PHE A 35 27.79 21.80 17.63
CA PHE A 35 26.86 22.06 16.52
C PHE A 35 27.56 21.96 15.16
N THR A 36 28.85 22.30 15.07
CA THR A 36 29.66 22.05 13.87
C THR A 36 29.71 20.56 13.53
N LYS A 37 29.96 19.71 14.53
CA LYS A 37 29.96 18.25 14.35
C LYS A 37 28.56 17.71 14.02
N GLY A 38 27.51 18.29 14.62
CA GLY A 38 26.13 17.97 14.28
C GLY A 38 25.77 18.33 12.84
N PHE A 39 26.24 19.48 12.35
CA PHE A 39 26.06 19.95 10.98
C PHE A 39 26.83 19.10 9.97
N GLU A 40 28.08 18.74 10.26
CA GLU A 40 28.85 17.81 9.40
C GLU A 40 28.12 16.46 9.27
N ILE A 41 27.66 15.88 10.37
CA ILE A 41 26.91 14.60 10.36
C ILE A 41 25.58 14.75 9.60
N ALA A 42 24.85 15.85 9.84
CA ALA A 42 23.60 16.14 9.15
C ALA A 42 23.80 16.38 7.65
N SER A 43 24.86 17.07 7.25
CA SER A 43 25.20 17.34 5.84
C SER A 43 25.59 16.09 5.06
N VAL A 44 26.19 15.11 5.74
CA VAL A 44 26.52 13.79 5.15
C VAL A 44 25.28 12.89 5.11
N ALA A 45 24.33 13.06 6.04
CA ALA A 45 23.09 12.30 6.10
C ALA A 45 21.96 12.88 5.22
N HIS A 46 21.98 14.19 4.95
CA HIS A 46 21.16 14.83 3.94
C HIS A 46 21.73 14.48 2.56
N LEU A 47 21.10 13.49 1.92
CA LEU A 47 20.91 13.54 0.48
C LEU A 47 20.56 14.99 0.10
N ASN A 48 21.22 15.57 -0.91
CA ASN A 48 20.78 16.87 -1.42
C ASN A 48 19.29 16.78 -1.83
N ALA A 49 18.54 17.89 -1.84
CA ALA A 49 17.09 17.87 -2.04
C ALA A 49 16.65 16.98 -3.23
N ASP A 50 17.38 17.03 -4.34
CA ASP A 50 17.17 16.20 -5.53
C ASP A 50 17.31 14.68 -5.26
N GLN A 51 18.29 14.28 -4.46
CA GLN A 51 18.51 12.88 -4.08
C GLN A 51 17.45 12.38 -3.09
N TYR A 52 16.99 13.23 -2.17
CA TYR A 52 15.90 12.88 -1.26
C TYR A 52 14.57 12.72 -2.04
N ASP A 53 14.28 13.64 -2.96
CA ASP A 53 13.13 13.56 -3.85
C ASP A 53 13.19 12.31 -4.74
N ALA A 54 14.36 11.99 -5.29
CA ALA A 54 14.56 10.76 -6.06
C ALA A 54 14.31 9.51 -5.20
N TYR A 55 14.77 9.52 -3.94
CA TYR A 55 14.52 8.43 -3.00
C TYR A 55 13.02 8.28 -2.70
N ILE A 56 12.33 9.35 -2.31
CA ILE A 56 10.89 9.32 -2.04
C ILE A 56 10.10 8.86 -3.27
N LYS A 57 10.45 9.35 -4.46
CA LYS A 57 9.84 8.91 -5.72
C LYS A 57 10.05 7.43 -5.98
N SER A 58 11.23 6.88 -5.68
CA SER A 58 11.52 5.46 -5.83
C SER A 58 10.69 4.59 -4.89
N VAL A 59 10.55 5.02 -3.63
CA VAL A 59 9.73 4.36 -2.61
C VAL A 59 8.25 4.40 -3.01
N LEU A 60 7.75 5.56 -3.44
CA LEU A 60 6.37 5.70 -3.91
C LEU A 60 6.10 4.79 -5.11
N SER A 61 6.97 4.81 -6.12
CA SER A 61 6.82 3.98 -7.32
C SER A 61 6.77 2.48 -6.99
N TYR A 62 7.64 2.02 -6.08
CA TYR A 62 7.64 0.64 -5.61
C TYR A 62 6.34 0.29 -4.87
N ASN A 63 5.89 1.17 -3.97
CA ASN A 63 4.67 0.95 -3.19
C ASN A 63 3.41 0.96 -4.06
N GLU A 64 3.33 1.84 -5.05
CA GLU A 64 2.24 1.89 -6.03
C GLU A 64 2.20 0.58 -6.84
N ALA A 65 3.34 0.16 -7.40
CA ALA A 65 3.42 -1.09 -8.17
C ALA A 65 3.03 -2.31 -7.31
N LYS A 66 3.49 -2.35 -6.05
CA LYS A 66 3.14 -3.41 -5.11
C LYS A 66 1.65 -3.39 -4.76
N ALA A 67 1.07 -2.23 -4.50
CA ALA A 67 -0.35 -2.10 -4.18
C ALA A 67 -1.23 -2.57 -5.36
N VAL A 68 -0.89 -2.16 -6.59
CA VAL A 68 -1.59 -2.61 -7.81
C VAL A 68 -1.51 -4.13 -7.94
N LEU A 69 -0.33 -4.71 -7.75
CA LEU A 69 -0.13 -6.16 -7.84
C LEU A 69 -0.90 -6.92 -6.76
N ASP A 70 -0.83 -6.46 -5.51
CA ASP A 70 -1.51 -7.08 -4.38
C ASP A 70 -3.04 -7.04 -4.57
N THR A 71 -3.59 -5.90 -5.00
CA THR A 71 -5.01 -5.77 -5.33
C THR A 71 -5.40 -6.71 -6.47
N ALA A 72 -4.68 -6.70 -7.60
CA ALA A 72 -4.97 -7.58 -8.74
C ALA A 72 -4.93 -9.07 -8.34
N TYR A 73 -3.99 -9.46 -7.48
CA TYR A 73 -3.91 -10.83 -6.98
C TYR A 73 -5.08 -11.19 -6.05
N GLN A 74 -5.49 -10.30 -5.14
CA GLN A 74 -6.65 -10.57 -4.28
C GLN A 74 -7.96 -10.64 -5.08
N ASP A 75 -8.15 -9.74 -6.04
CA ASP A 75 -9.32 -9.71 -6.90
C ASP A 75 -9.39 -10.99 -7.75
N GLY A 76 -8.28 -11.38 -8.40
CA GLY A 76 -8.22 -12.63 -9.16
C GLY A 76 -8.44 -13.88 -8.30
N LYS A 77 -7.96 -13.89 -7.05
CA LYS A 77 -8.23 -14.99 -6.10
C LYS A 77 -9.70 -15.05 -5.70
N LEU A 78 -10.35 -13.90 -5.52
CA LEU A 78 -11.77 -13.83 -5.19
C LEU A 78 -12.62 -14.27 -6.37
N GLU A 79 -12.34 -13.76 -7.56
CA GLU A 79 -13.00 -14.13 -8.81
C GLU A 79 -12.87 -15.64 -9.06
N GLY A 80 -11.66 -16.20 -9.05
CA GLY A 80 -11.45 -17.63 -9.24
C GLY A 80 -12.15 -18.50 -8.18
N LYS A 81 -12.31 -18.02 -6.94
CA LYS A 81 -13.09 -18.72 -5.91
C LYS A 81 -14.60 -18.66 -6.17
N LEU A 82 -15.10 -17.56 -6.71
CA LEU A 82 -16.52 -17.42 -7.08
C LEU A 82 -16.85 -18.25 -8.31
N GLU A 83 -16.03 -18.17 -9.35
CA GLU A 83 -16.13 -18.99 -10.57
C GLU A 83 -16.05 -20.48 -10.22
N GLY A 84 -15.04 -20.92 -9.47
CA GLY A 84 -14.92 -22.33 -9.09
C GLY A 84 -16.12 -22.86 -8.29
N LYS A 85 -16.73 -22.04 -7.42
CA LYS A 85 -17.97 -22.41 -6.72
C LYS A 85 -19.18 -22.49 -7.65
N LEU A 86 -19.22 -21.65 -8.68
CA LEU A 86 -20.30 -21.66 -9.66
C LEU A 86 -20.16 -22.86 -10.60
N ASP A 87 -18.95 -23.14 -11.08
CA ASP A 87 -18.62 -24.31 -11.90
C ASP A 87 -18.94 -25.61 -11.16
N GLU A 88 -18.58 -25.71 -9.87
CA GLU A 88 -18.94 -26.86 -9.04
C GLU A 88 -20.46 -27.07 -8.98
N LYS A 89 -21.25 -26.00 -8.84
CA LYS A 89 -22.72 -26.10 -8.85
C LYS A 89 -23.25 -26.60 -10.19
N TYR A 90 -22.67 -26.14 -11.31
CA TYR A 90 -23.05 -26.60 -12.65
C TYR A 90 -22.69 -28.07 -12.88
N GLU A 91 -21.52 -28.50 -12.45
CA GLU A 91 -21.10 -29.91 -12.54
C GLU A 91 -21.99 -30.83 -11.68
N VAL A 92 -22.32 -30.40 -10.46
CA VAL A 92 -23.27 -31.12 -9.60
C VAL A 92 -24.66 -31.17 -10.26
N ALA A 93 -25.17 -30.05 -10.77
CA ALA A 93 -26.46 -30.00 -11.47
C ALA A 93 -26.49 -30.95 -12.68
N LYS A 94 -25.43 -30.97 -13.49
CA LYS A 94 -25.28 -31.86 -14.65
C LYS A 94 -25.24 -33.33 -14.24
N SER A 95 -24.51 -33.66 -13.17
CA SER A 95 -24.48 -35.02 -12.61
C SER A 95 -25.86 -35.47 -12.11
N MET A 96 -26.61 -34.57 -11.47
CA MET A 96 -27.98 -34.84 -11.03
C MET A 96 -28.95 -35.01 -12.20
N LEU A 97 -28.86 -34.17 -13.23
CA LEU A 97 -29.66 -34.33 -14.45
C LEU A 97 -29.41 -35.70 -15.10
N ASN A 98 -28.14 -36.10 -15.24
CA ASN A 98 -27.76 -37.40 -15.80
C ASN A 98 -28.27 -38.60 -14.98
N LYS A 99 -28.51 -38.40 -13.68
CA LYS A 99 -29.10 -39.40 -12.78
C LYS A 99 -30.63 -39.40 -12.80
N GLY A 100 -31.26 -38.51 -13.58
CA GLY A 100 -32.72 -38.43 -13.75
C GLY A 100 -33.44 -37.68 -12.64
N PHE A 101 -32.76 -36.84 -11.87
CA PHE A 101 -33.42 -35.96 -10.90
C PHE A 101 -34.24 -34.88 -11.62
N ASP A 102 -35.35 -34.48 -11.01
CA ASP A 102 -36.22 -33.40 -11.49
C ASP A 102 -35.51 -32.03 -11.43
N ILE A 103 -35.80 -31.17 -12.41
CA ILE A 103 -35.20 -29.85 -12.56
C ILE A 103 -35.55 -28.94 -11.36
N SER A 104 -36.78 -29.02 -10.84
CA SER A 104 -37.18 -28.20 -9.68
C SER A 104 -36.36 -28.57 -8.43
N LEU A 105 -36.15 -29.87 -8.17
CA LEU A 105 -35.32 -30.35 -7.08
C LEU A 105 -33.83 -29.97 -7.25
N ILE A 106 -33.31 -30.03 -8.48
CA ILE A 106 -31.93 -29.62 -8.76
C ILE A 106 -31.77 -28.10 -8.53
N ALA A 107 -32.74 -27.29 -8.96
CA ALA A 107 -32.76 -25.84 -8.73
C ALA A 107 -32.73 -25.52 -7.22
N ASP A 108 -33.55 -26.21 -6.44
CA ASP A 108 -33.61 -26.03 -4.99
C ASP A 108 -32.31 -26.41 -4.28
N ILE A 109 -31.62 -27.47 -4.71
CA ILE A 109 -30.38 -27.95 -4.08
C ILE A 109 -29.17 -27.09 -4.49
N THR A 110 -29.01 -26.83 -5.78
CA THR A 110 -27.85 -26.13 -6.34
C THR A 110 -27.96 -24.61 -6.23
N LYS A 111 -29.18 -24.11 -5.97
CA LYS A 111 -29.54 -22.68 -5.99
C LYS A 111 -29.32 -22.03 -7.36
N LEU A 112 -29.30 -22.83 -8.43
CA LEU A 112 -29.34 -22.34 -9.81
C LEU A 112 -30.78 -22.12 -10.25
N SER A 113 -30.99 -21.27 -11.25
CA SER A 113 -32.34 -21.13 -11.81
C SER A 113 -32.67 -22.35 -12.67
N GLU A 114 -33.97 -22.66 -12.80
CA GLU A 114 -34.40 -23.72 -13.73
C GLU A 114 -33.99 -23.42 -15.18
N GLN A 115 -33.85 -22.14 -15.56
CA GLN A 115 -33.39 -21.76 -16.89
C GLN A 115 -31.94 -22.16 -17.09
N ASP A 116 -31.07 -21.88 -16.12
CA ASP A 116 -29.66 -22.27 -16.16
C ASP A 116 -29.50 -23.79 -16.22
N ILE A 117 -30.32 -24.52 -15.45
CA ILE A 117 -30.32 -25.99 -15.46
C ILE A 117 -30.81 -26.54 -16.81
N LYS A 118 -31.86 -25.95 -17.39
CA LYS A 118 -32.37 -26.33 -18.73
C LYS A 118 -31.32 -26.07 -19.82
N ALA A 119 -30.52 -25.02 -19.68
CA ALA A 119 -29.42 -24.73 -20.59
C ALA A 119 -28.28 -25.78 -20.54
N LEU A 120 -28.18 -26.59 -19.47
CA LEU A 120 -27.22 -27.71 -19.42
C LEU A 120 -27.67 -28.95 -20.23
N LEU A 121 -28.92 -28.97 -20.70
CA LEU A 121 -29.49 -30.06 -21.50
C LEU A 121 -29.32 -29.87 -23.01
N SER A 122 -28.90 -28.67 -23.45
CA SER A 122 -28.57 -28.36 -24.86
C SER A 122 -27.14 -28.75 -25.20
#